data_AF-A0A0A9E596-F1
#
_entry.id   AF-A0A0A9E596-F1
#
_cell.length_a   1.000
_cell.length_b   1.000
_cell.length_c   1.000
_cell.angle_alpha   90.00
_cell.angle_beta   90.00
_cell.angle_gamma   90.00
#
_symmetry.space_group_name_H-M   'P 1'
#
loop_
_entity.id
_entity.type
_entity.pdbx_description
1 polymer ?
#
loop_
_entity_poly.entity_id
_entity_poly.type
_entity_poly.pdbx_seq_one_letter_code
_entity_poly.pdbx_strand_id
1 'polypeptide(L)' 'MVEAWASGLTWREIMMDSAMDDGDLARLLRRTIDLLAQIPKLPDIDPVLQKNAQIACSVMDRVPISELAG' A
#
# COMPACT_ATOMS: atom_id res chain seq x y z
N MET A 1 2.84 4.31 9.87
CA MET A 1 2.82 4.95 8.53
C MET A 1 2.04 4.14 7.51
N VAL A 2 2.46 2.92 7.17
CA VAL A 2 1.68 2.04 6.24
C VAL A 2 0.26 1.80 6.76
N GLU A 3 0.11 1.50 8.05
CA GLU A 3 -1.20 1.38 8.70
C GLU A 3 -1.98 2.70 8.63
N ALA A 4 -1.37 3.83 8.97
CA ALA A 4 -2.01 5.14 8.90
C ALA A 4 -2.50 5.49 7.49
N TRP A 5 -1.71 5.14 6.46
CA TRP A 5 -2.14 5.22 5.06
C TRP A 5 -3.35 4.35 4.82
N ALA A 6 -3.30 3.08 5.18
CA ALA A 6 -4.44 2.16 5.04
C ALA A 6 -5.69 2.63 5.83
N SER A 7 -5.51 3.31 6.96
CA SER A 7 -6.59 3.83 7.79
C SER A 7 -7.26 5.10 7.24
N GLY A 8 -6.78 5.67 6.13
CA GLY A 8 -7.45 6.80 5.48
C GLY A 8 -6.72 8.14 5.56
N LEU A 9 -5.58 8.24 6.27
CA LEU A 9 -4.87 9.51 6.37
C LEU A 9 -4.37 9.94 4.99
N THR A 10 -4.47 11.24 4.72
CA THR A 10 -3.99 11.85 3.48
C THR A 10 -2.45 11.84 3.42
N TRP A 11 -1.89 11.96 2.22
CA TRP A 11 -0.45 12.06 2.01
C TRP A 11 0.17 13.16 2.87
N ARG A 12 -0.47 14.34 2.87
CA ARG A 12 -0.03 15.49 3.65
C ARG A 12 -0.01 15.20 5.15
N GLU A 13 -1.05 14.57 5.70
CA GLU A 13 -1.11 14.22 7.12
C GLU A 13 0.00 13.24 7.52
N ILE A 14 0.30 12.26 6.67
CA ILE A 14 1.37 11.30 6.93
C ILE A 14 2.75 11.95 6.83
N MET A 15 2.97 12.83 5.84
CA MET A 15 4.24 13.53 5.68
C MET A 15 4.50 14.52 6.82
N MET A 16 3.47 15.21 7.33
CA MET A 16 3.62 16.17 8.44
C MET A 16 4.08 15.52 9.74
N ASP A 17 3.73 14.26 9.98
CA ASP A 17 4.07 13.52 11.21
C ASP A 17 5.35 12.65 11.04
N SER A 18 5.99 12.70 9.86
CA SER A 18 7.13 11.84 9.53
C SER A 18 8.40 12.61 9.21
N ALA A 19 9.54 12.10 9.67
CA ALA A 19 10.87 12.63 9.32
C ALA A 19 11.45 11.96 8.06
N MET A 20 10.62 11.40 7.19
CA MET A 20 11.05 10.62 6.02
C MET A 20 10.89 11.43 4.73
N ASP A 21 11.81 11.24 3.78
CA ASP A 21 11.72 11.86 2.47
C ASP A 21 10.51 11.34 1.68
N ASP A 22 9.83 12.22 0.93
CA ASP A 22 8.65 11.88 0.12
C ASP A 22 8.89 10.65 -0.77
N GLY A 23 10.06 10.59 -1.40
CA GLY A 23 10.45 9.50 -2.29
C GLY A 23 10.61 8.16 -1.57
N ASP A 24 11.07 8.17 -0.32
CA ASP A 24 11.22 6.96 0.48
C ASP A 24 9.87 6.45 0.98
N LEU A 25 8.96 7.36 1.36
CA LEU A 25 7.59 6.97 1.70
C LEU A 25 6.87 6.40 0.48
N ALA A 26 6.98 7.07 -0.66
CA ALA A 26 6.36 6.63 -1.90
C ALA A 26 6.88 5.25 -2.31
N ARG A 27 8.21 5.05 -2.25
CA ARG A 27 8.85 3.77 -2.55
C ARG A 27 8.42 2.67 -1.58
N LEU A 28 8.31 2.98 -0.28
CA LEU A 28 7.85 2.02 0.73
C LEU A 28 6.42 1.57 0.45
N LEU A 29 5.48 2.51 0.30
CA LEU A 29 4.07 2.21 0.03
C LEU A 29 3.91 1.45 -1.28
N ARG A 30 4.65 1.84 -2.33
CA ARG A 30 4.60 1.15 -3.61
C ARG A 30 5.05 -0.30 -3.52
N ARG A 31 6.19 -0.55 -2.85
CA ARG A 31 6.68 -1.92 -2.63
C ARG A 31 5.69 -2.74 -1.82
N THR A 32 5.02 -2.15 -0.83
CA THR A 32 3.95 -2.84 -0.09
C THR A 32 2.80 -3.23 -1.01
N ILE A 33 2.33 -2.33 -1.87
CA ILE A 33 1.27 -2.62 -2.85
C ILE A 33 1.70 -3.73 -3.81
N ASP A 34 2.91 -3.64 -4.36
CA ASP A 34 3.43 -4.64 -5.31
C ASP A 34 3.54 -6.03 -4.67
N LEU A 35 3.88 -6.13 -3.38
CA LEU A 35 3.86 -7.39 -2.62
C LEU A 35 2.44 -7.91 -2.41
N LEU A 36 1.50 -7.04 -1.99
CA LEU A 36 0.09 -7.40 -1.82
C LEU A 36 -0.53 -7.90 -3.13
N ALA A 37 -0.18 -7.28 -4.26
CA ALA A 37 -0.65 -7.67 -5.59
C ALA A 37 -0.09 -9.02 -6.09
N GLN A 38 1.00 -9.51 -5.47
CA GLN A 38 1.57 -10.82 -5.79
C GLN A 38 0.87 -11.96 -5.03
N ILE A 39 0.43 -11.73 -3.79
CA ILE A 39 -0.14 -12.78 -2.93
C ILE A 39 -1.31 -13.54 -3.60
N PRO A 40 -2.29 -12.88 -4.26
CA PRO A 40 -3.41 -13.59 -4.88
C PRO A 40 -3.02 -14.51 -6.04
N LYS A 41 -1.81 -14.37 -6.58
CA LYS A 41 -1.29 -15.12 -7.72
C LYS A 41 -0.53 -16.39 -7.29
N LEU A 42 -0.33 -16.60 -5.99
CA LEU A 42 0.38 -17.75 -5.47
C LEU A 42 -0.48 -19.03 -5.66
N PRO A 43 0.12 -20.15 -6.13
CA PRO A 43 -0.58 -21.43 -6.19
C PRO A 43 -0.92 -21.92 -4.79
N ASP A 44 -2.06 -22.60 -4.65
CA ASP A 44 -2.53 -23.23 -3.40
C ASP A 44 -2.61 -22.26 -2.19
N ILE A 45 -2.78 -20.96 -2.44
CA ILE A 45 -2.92 -19.95 -1.40
C ILE A 45 -4.22 -20.13 -0.62
N ASP A 46 -4.17 -19.92 0.70
CA ASP A 46 -5.36 -19.91 1.54
C ASP A 46 -6.37 -18.85 1.03
N PRO A 47 -7.66 -19.20 0.84
CA PRO A 47 -8.66 -18.26 0.31
C PRO A 47 -8.88 -17.02 1.17
N VAL A 48 -8.73 -17.13 2.50
CA VAL A 48 -8.86 -15.98 3.41
C VAL A 48 -7.67 -15.05 3.24
N LEU A 49 -6.46 -15.59 3.12
CA LEU A 49 -5.26 -14.82 2.83
C LEU A 49 -5.33 -14.14 1.46
N GLN A 50 -5.78 -14.84 0.42
CA GLN A 50 -5.99 -14.27 -0.91
C GLN A 50 -6.95 -13.07 -0.86
N LYS A 51 -8.11 -13.23 -0.22
CA LYS A 51 -9.10 -12.17 -0.07
C LYS A 51 -8.55 -10.99 0.71
N ASN A 52 -7.89 -11.24 1.84
CA ASN A 52 -7.33 -10.18 2.68
C ASN A 52 -6.24 -9.40 1.94
N ALA A 53 -5.41 -10.06 1.12
CA ALA A 53 -4.42 -9.38 0.30
C ALA A 53 -5.06 -8.48 -0.77
N GLN A 54 -6.15 -8.93 -1.41
CA GLN A 54 -6.89 -8.10 -2.37
C GLN A 54 -7.50 -6.86 -1.71
N ILE A 55 -8.11 -7.03 -0.52
CA ILE A 55 -8.68 -5.91 0.25
C ILE A 55 -7.58 -4.94 0.69
N ALA A 56 -6.46 -5.44 1.21
CA ALA A 56 -5.35 -4.60 1.59
C ALA A 56 -4.80 -3.84 0.36
N CYS A 57 -4.68 -4.50 -0.79
CA CYS A 57 -4.23 -3.87 -2.02
C CYS A 57 -5.15 -2.72 -2.45
N SER A 58 -6.47 -2.92 -2.41
CA SER A 58 -7.44 -1.88 -2.82
C SER A 58 -7.49 -0.70 -1.85
N VAL A 59 -7.31 -0.94 -0.55
CA VAL A 59 -7.24 0.13 0.46
C VAL A 59 -5.96 0.96 0.30
N MET A 60 -4.87 0.33 -0.09
CA MET A 60 -3.57 0.98 -0.28
C MET A 60 -3.46 1.74 -1.61
N ASP A 61 -4.24 1.37 -2.64
CA ASP A 61 -4.21 1.93 -3.99
C ASP A 61 -4.93 3.30 -4.06
N ARG A 62 -4.20 4.35 -3.70
CA ARG A 62 -4.71 5.73 -3.57
C ARG A 62 -3.70 6.75 -4.07
N VAL A 63 -4.18 7.94 -4.43
CA VAL A 63 -3.33 9.07 -4.84
C VAL A 63 -2.50 9.59 -3.66
N PRO A 64 -1.20 9.92 -3.86
CA PRO A 64 -0.49 9.98 -5.14
C PRO A 64 0.12 8.65 -5.61
N ILE A 65 0.14 7.60 -4.78
CA ILE A 65 0.88 6.36 -5.06
C ILE A 65 0.35 5.60 -6.27
N SER A 66 -0.97 5.61 -6.48
CA SER A 66 -1.62 4.99 -7.64
C SER A 66 -1.21 5.64 -8.97
N GLU A 67 -0.84 6.92 -8.97
CA GLU A 67 -0.41 7.65 -10.17
C GLU A 67 1.07 7.43 -10.51
N LEU A 68 1.86 6.91 -9.56
CA LEU A 68 3.26 6.53 -9.80
C LEU A 68 3.39 5.21 -10.59
N ALA A 69 2.28 4.57 -10.93
CA ALA A 69 2.22 3.27 -11.59
C ALA A 69 2.49 3.31 -13.11
N GLY A 70 2.89 4.46 -13.66
CA GLY A 70 3.14 4.70 -15.09
C GLY A 70 4.49 4.21 -15.58
#